data_AF-A0A026W5A7-F1
#
_entry.id   AF-A0A026W5A7-F1
#
_cell.length_a   1.000
_cell.length_b   1.000
_cell.length_c   1.000
_cell.angle_alpha   90.00
_cell.angle_beta   90.00
_cell.angle_gamma   90.00
#
_symmetry.space_group_name_H-M   'P 1'
#
loop_
_entity.id
_entity.type
_entity.pdbx_description
1 polymer ?
#
loop_
_entity_poly.entity_id
_entity_poly.type
_entity_poly.pdbx_seq_one_letter_code
_entity_poly.pdbx_strand_id
1 'polypeptide(L)' 'MSRHYRLECVDMPRFKCPHCDMRSKYTQAVYRHIRAKHHNMEMRFVKLY' A
#
# COMPACT_ATOMS: atom_id res chain seq x y z
N MET A 1 21.18 -10.42 -14.24
CA MET A 1 19.83 -9.85 -14.53
C MET A 1 18.77 -10.58 -13.73
N SER A 2 18.75 -10.39 -12.41
CA SER A 2 17.70 -10.93 -11.55
C SER A 2 17.70 -10.15 -10.25
N ARG A 3 16.49 -9.74 -9.85
CA ARG A 3 16.12 -9.47 -8.46
C ARG A 3 16.53 -8.11 -7.87
N HIS A 4 16.13 -7.03 -8.55
CA HIS A 4 15.72 -5.77 -7.87
C HIS A 4 14.44 -5.98 -7.02
N TYR A 5 14.35 -7.07 -6.24
CA TYR A 5 13.13 -7.51 -5.55
C TYR A 5 13.23 -7.41 -4.03
N ARG A 6 14.23 -6.70 -3.49
CA ARG A 6 14.55 -6.76 -2.05
C ARG A 6 14.90 -5.43 -1.38
N LEU A 7 14.64 -4.27 -2.01
CA LEU A 7 15.20 -3.00 -1.50
C LEU A 7 14.20 -1.93 -1.03
N GLU A 8 12.88 -2.11 -1.14
CA GLU A 8 11.92 -1.07 -0.67
C GLU A 8 11.33 -1.33 0.72
N CYS A 9 12.05 -2.05 1.58
CA CYS A 9 11.67 -2.24 2.98
C CYS A 9 12.74 -1.64 3.89
N VAL A 10 12.83 -0.32 3.93
CA VAL A 10 13.53 0.39 5.04
C VAL A 10 12.55 1.07 5.99
N ASP A 11 11.25 1.03 5.68
CA ASP A 11 10.20 1.36 6.64
C ASP A 11 9.06 0.39 6.48
N MET A 12 8.80 -0.41 7.52
CA MET A 12 7.63 -1.27 7.56
C MET A 12 6.39 -0.41 7.32
N PRO A 13 5.73 -0.58 6.16
CA PRO A 13 4.53 0.17 5.88
C PRO A 13 3.45 -0.33 6.85
N ARG A 14 2.98 0.53 7.74
CA ARG A 14 1.94 0.18 8.73
C ARG A 14 0.58 -0.10 8.08
N PHE A 15 0.38 0.39 6.86
CA PHE A 15 -0.89 0.29 6.14
C PHE A 15 -0.65 -0.33 4.76
N LYS A 16 -1.42 -1.38 4.44
CA LYS A 16 -1.44 -2.03 3.13
C LYS A 16 -2.80 -1.86 2.46
N CYS A 17 -2.83 -1.66 1.15
CA CYS A 17 -4.06 -1.70 0.38
C CYS A 17 -4.59 -3.16 0.32
N PRO A 18 -5.87 -3.44 0.57
CA PRO A 18 -6.43 -4.80 0.44
C PRO A 18 -6.57 -5.25 -1.01
N HIS A 19 -6.53 -4.33 -1.98
CA HIS A 19 -6.79 -4.60 -3.39
C HIS A 19 -5.53 -4.75 -4.24
N CYS A 20 -4.36 -4.40 -3.70
CA CYS A 20 -3.09 -4.53 -4.40
C CYS A 20 -1.90 -4.61 -3.41
N ASP A 21 -0.69 -4.76 -3.93
CA ASP A 21 0.53 -4.79 -3.10
C ASP A 21 1.09 -3.41 -2.72
N MET A 22 0.32 -2.33 -2.94
CA MET A 22 0.71 -1.00 -2.49
C MET A 22 0.67 -0.93 -0.96
N ARG A 23 1.79 -0.48 -0.39
CA ARG A 23 1.94 -0.30 1.05
C ARG A 23 2.43 1.11 1.33
N SER A 24 2.03 1.66 2.46
CA SER A 24 2.42 3.01 2.86
C SER A 24 2.54 3.16 4.37
N LYS A 25 3.36 4.12 4.79
CA LYS A 25 3.49 4.50 6.21
C LYS A 25 2.30 5.29 6.72
N TYR A 26 1.61 6.01 5.83
CA TYR A 26 0.52 6.92 6.16
C TYR A 26 -0.82 6.43 5.58
N THR A 27 -1.89 6.53 6.37
CA THR A 27 -3.26 6.20 5.93
C THR A 27 -3.70 7.04 4.74
N GLN A 28 -3.42 8.36 4.75
CA GLN A 28 -3.78 9.28 3.66
C GLN A 28 -3.20 8.89 2.30
N ALA A 29 -2.01 8.29 2.28
CA ALA A 29 -1.38 7.81 1.06
C ALA A 29 -2.14 6.60 0.49
N VAL A 30 -2.58 5.69 1.37
CA VAL A 30 -3.44 4.55 0.97
C VAL A 30 -4.80 5.03 0.50
N TYR A 31 -5.43 5.99 1.18
CA TYR A 31 -6.70 6.57 0.75
C TYR A 31 -6.62 7.21 -0.63
N ARG A 32 -5.60 8.05 -0.87
CA ARG A 32 -5.38 8.67 -2.18
C ARG A 32 -5.12 7.62 -3.26
N HIS A 33 -4.35 6.59 -2.94
CA HIS A 33 -4.12 5.48 -3.86
C HIS A 33 -5.41 4.74 -4.21
N ILE A 34 -6.23 4.37 -3.22
CA ILE A 34 -7.52 3.71 -3.46
C ILE A 34 -8.41 4.61 -4.31
N ARG A 35 -8.51 5.90 -4.00
CA ARG A 35 -9.29 6.83 -4.83
C ARG A 35 -8.81 6.96 -6.27
N ALA A 36 -7.52 6.78 -6.56
CA ALA A 36 -6.95 6.96 -7.89
C ALA A 36 -6.70 5.67 -8.69
N LYS A 37 -6.75 4.50 -8.03
CA LYS A 37 -6.54 3.18 -8.67
C LYS A 37 -7.72 2.25 -8.46
N HIS A 38 -8.44 2.40 -7.37
CA HIS A 38 -9.55 1.57 -6.93
C HIS A 38 -10.81 2.45 -6.71
N HIS A 39 -11.13 3.30 -7.69
CA HIS A 39 -12.21 4.30 -7.64
C HIS A 39 -13.58 3.74 -7.21
N ASN A 40 -13.80 2.44 -7.45
CA ASN A 40 -15.06 1.75 -7.21
C ASN A 40 -14.99 0.72 -6.07
N MET A 41 -13.93 0.75 -5.26
CA MET A 41 -13.77 -0.15 -4.12
C MET A 41 -13.82 0.64 -2.82
N GLU A 42 -14.22 -0.05 -1.75
CA GLU A 42 -14.31 0.56 -0.45
C GLU A 42 -12.94 1.08 0.01
N MET A 43 -12.92 2.29 0.57
CA MET A 43 -11.71 2.91 1.12
C MET A 43 -11.30 2.25 2.44
N ARG A 44 -10.87 1.00 2.35
CA ARG A 44 -10.40 0.17 3.47
C ARG A 44 -8.90 -0.04 3.32
N PHE A 45 -8.20 -0.05 4.44
CA PHE A 45 -6.77 -0.37 4.51
C PHE A 45 -6.55 -1.45 5.56
N VAL A 46 -5.61 -2.35 5.30
CA VAL A 46 -5.18 -3.37 6.26
C VAL A 46 -4.07 -2.77 7.11
N LYS A 47 -4.28 -2.70 8.43
CA LYS A 47 -3.20 -2.39 9.37
C LYS A 47 -2.35 -3.65 9.51
N LEU A 48 -1.05 -3.57 9.22
CA LEU A 48 -0.12 -4.70 9.31
C LEU A 48 0.46 -4.89 10.74
N TYR A 49 -0.33 -4.57 11.77
CA TYR A 49 0.06 -4.73 13.19
C TYR A 49 -0.27 -6.12 13.69
#